data_AF-A0A7L4REX4-F1
#
_entry.id   AF-A0A7L4REX4-F1
#
_cell.length_a   1.000
_cell.length_b   1.000
_cell.length_c   1.000
_cell.angle_alpha   90.00
_cell.angle_beta   90.00
_cell.angle_gamma   90.00
#
_symmetry.space_group_name_H-M   'P 1'
#
loop_
_entity.id
_entity.type
_entity.pdbx_description
1 polymer ?
#
loop_
_entity_poly.entity_id
_entity_poly.type
_entity_poly.pdbx_seq_one_letter_code
_entity_poly.pdbx_strand_id
1 'polypeptide(L)'
;ECEQAVKEWLEKKGVSFKHESEQAKTGKTPDYLLGKPFVFHGNEFHWVECKASFGDHEETKRNLSRQLSHYLQLFGPGMVVYWYGVEENPATHKGIVVATRDYLE
;
A
#
# COMPACT_ATOMS: atom_id res chain seq x y z
N GLU A 1 7.51 7.88 -9.94
CA GLU A 1 7.17 6.75 -10.84
C GLU A 1 6.19 5.78 -10.20
N CYS A 2 6.55 5.15 -9.07
CA CYS A 2 5.65 4.20 -8.41
C CYS A 2 4.32 4.79 -7.93
N GLU A 3 4.33 5.96 -7.26
CA GLU A 3 3.09 6.63 -6.84
C GLU A 3 2.18 6.94 -8.03
N GLN A 4 2.77 7.42 -9.12
CA GLN A 4 2.05 7.71 -10.36
C GLN A 4 1.44 6.44 -10.97
N ALA A 5 2.16 5.32 -10.99
CA ALA A 5 1.64 4.05 -11.47
C ALA A 5 0.46 3.54 -10.60
N VAL A 6 0.56 3.67 -9.28
CA VAL A 6 -0.54 3.34 -8.36
C VAL A 6 -1.74 4.25 -8.62
N LYS A 7 -1.51 5.55 -8.82
CA LYS A 7 -2.55 6.51 -9.14
C LYS A 7 -3.28 6.13 -10.43
N GLU A 8 -2.54 5.91 -11.52
CA GLU A 8 -3.10 5.51 -12.82
C GLU A 8 -3.87 4.19 -12.71
N TRP A 9 -3.37 3.24 -11.93
CA TRP A 9 -4.08 1.99 -11.65
C TRP A 9 -5.40 2.23 -10.92
N LEU A 10 -5.41 3.04 -9.85
CA LEU A 10 -6.62 3.37 -9.10
C LEU A 10 -7.64 4.12 -9.99
N GLU A 11 -7.17 5.07 -10.81
CA GLU A 11 -8.00 5.79 -11.78
C GLU A 11 -8.61 4.85 -12.82
N LYS A 12 -7.81 3.92 -13.37
CA LYS A 12 -8.26 2.89 -14.33
C LYS A 12 -9.30 1.95 -13.72
N LYS A 13 -9.21 1.67 -12.42
CA LYS A 13 -10.22 0.88 -11.69
C LYS A 13 -11.43 1.70 -11.24
N GLY A 14 -11.42 3.03 -11.43
CA GLY A 14 -12.51 3.93 -11.02
C GLY A 14 -12.65 4.07 -9.51
N VAL A 15 -11.55 3.87 -8.76
CA VAL A 15 -11.54 3.93 -7.30
C VAL A 15 -11.30 5.37 -6.87
N SER A 16 -12.13 5.88 -5.96
CA SER A 16 -11.90 7.19 -5.34
C SER A 16 -10.81 7.08 -4.26
N PHE A 17 -9.78 7.90 -4.36
CA PHE A 17 -8.67 7.95 -3.40
C PHE A 17 -8.31 9.40 -3.04
N LYS A 18 -7.58 9.56 -1.94
CA LYS A 18 -7.02 10.82 -1.46
C LYS A 18 -5.50 10.68 -1.38
N HIS A 19 -4.80 11.62 -1.98
CA HIS A 19 -3.34 11.68 -1.88
C HIS A 19 -2.90 12.12 -0.47
N GLU A 20 -1.70 11.73 -0.03
CA GLU A 20 -1.09 12.21 1.23
C GLU A 20 -1.28 13.73 1.42
N SER A 21 -1.05 14.50 0.35
CA SER A 21 -1.13 15.98 0.39
C SER A 21 -2.52 16.52 0.74
N GLU A 22 -3.58 15.73 0.50
CA GLU A 22 -4.96 16.06 0.82
C GLU A 22 -5.43 15.47 2.16
N GLN A 23 -4.62 14.60 2.76
CA GLN A 23 -4.90 14.03 4.07
C GLN A 23 -4.48 15.02 5.18
N ALA A 24 -5.18 14.98 6.30
CA ALA A 24 -4.85 15.84 7.44
C ALA A 24 -3.44 15.49 7.95
N LYS A 25 -2.55 16.48 8.02
CA LYS A 25 -1.15 16.34 8.52
C LYS A 25 -1.04 16.08 10.03
N THR A 26 -2.03 15.42 10.62
CA THR A 26 -2.09 15.17 12.07
C THR A 26 -1.39 13.87 12.47
N GLY A 27 -0.72 13.17 11.55
CA GLY A 27 -0.04 11.90 11.83
C GLY A 27 0.67 11.30 10.61
N LYS A 28 0.91 9.99 10.68
CA LYS A 28 1.42 9.20 9.55
C LYS A 28 0.26 8.85 8.61
N THR A 29 0.43 9.15 7.35
CA THR A 29 -0.57 9.00 6.29
C THR A 29 -0.03 8.07 5.20
N PRO A 30 -0.83 7.14 4.66
CA PRO A 30 -0.43 6.39 3.47
C PRO A 30 -0.39 7.32 2.25
N ASP A 31 0.39 6.96 1.22
CA ASP A 31 0.45 7.71 -0.05
C ASP A 31 -0.95 7.91 -0.65
N TYR A 32 -1.74 6.84 -0.67
CA TYR A 32 -3.11 6.83 -1.19
C TYR A 32 -4.07 6.23 -0.18
N LEU A 33 -5.01 7.03 0.32
CA LEU A 33 -6.12 6.56 1.15
C LEU A 33 -7.37 6.40 0.30
N LEU A 34 -7.94 5.21 0.24
CA LEU A 34 -9.14 4.94 -0.54
C LEU A 34 -10.37 5.47 0.21
N GLY A 35 -11.28 6.12 -0.51
CA GLY A 35 -12.54 6.60 0.07
C GLY A 35 -13.53 5.47 0.37
N LYS A 36 -13.32 4.30 -0.23
CA LYS A 36 -14.10 3.07 -0.03
C LYS A 36 -13.17 1.86 -0.09
N PRO A 37 -13.51 0.76 0.61
CA PRO A 37 -12.80 -0.51 0.44
C PRO A 37 -12.80 -0.91 -1.03
N PHE A 38 -11.61 -1.21 -1.55
CA PHE A 38 -11.44 -1.77 -2.89
C PHE A 38 -10.98 -3.23 -2.76
N VAL A 39 -11.66 -4.11 -3.50
CA VAL A 39 -11.36 -5.54 -3.50
C VAL A 39 -10.68 -5.90 -4.82
N PHE A 40 -9.49 -6.47 -4.73
CA PHE A 40 -8.71 -6.90 -5.90
C PHE A 40 -7.97 -8.20 -5.58
N HIS A 41 -8.03 -9.16 -6.51
CA HIS A 41 -7.57 -10.54 -6.30
C HIS A 41 -8.08 -11.20 -5.00
N GLY A 42 -9.30 -10.85 -4.57
CA GLY A 42 -9.91 -11.37 -3.34
C GLY A 42 -9.38 -10.76 -2.04
N ASN A 43 -8.48 -9.77 -2.11
CA ASN A 43 -8.03 -9.00 -0.96
C ASN A 43 -8.75 -7.65 -0.92
N GLU A 44 -9.22 -7.25 0.26
CA GLU A 44 -9.76 -5.92 0.50
C GLU A 44 -8.65 -4.99 0.98
N PHE A 45 -8.65 -3.75 0.51
CA PHE A 45 -7.75 -2.71 0.97
C PHE A 45 -8.44 -1.35 1.01
N HIS A 46 -8.01 -0.54 1.98
CA HIS A 46 -8.50 0.80 2.28
C HIS A 46 -7.43 1.85 2.03
N TRP A 47 -6.18 1.45 1.85
CA TRP A 47 -5.05 2.32 1.56
C TRP A 47 -3.98 1.60 0.77
N VAL A 48 -3.19 2.37 0.03
CA VAL A 48 -2.06 1.90 -0.76
C VAL A 48 -0.84 2.77 -0.43
N GLU A 49 0.26 2.12 -0.08
CA GLU A 49 1.57 2.71 0.13
C GLU A 49 2.49 2.29 -1.02
N CYS A 50 3.26 3.21 -1.57
CA CYS A 50 4.25 2.97 -2.59
C CYS A 50 5.66 3.08 -1.99
N LYS A 51 6.49 2.06 -2.20
CA LYS A 51 7.90 2.10 -1.83
C LYS A 51 8.79 1.93 -3.05
N ALA A 52 9.55 2.96 -3.36
CA ALA A 52 10.65 2.90 -4.34
C ALA A 52 11.89 2.21 -3.74
N SER A 53 11.71 1.05 -3.10
CA SER A 53 12.75 0.22 -2.50
C SER A 53 12.52 -1.25 -2.88
N PHE A 54 13.53 -2.10 -2.64
CA PHE A 54 13.38 -3.55 -2.76
C PHE A 54 12.97 -4.13 -1.41
N GLY A 55 11.82 -4.80 -1.36
CA GLY A 55 11.26 -5.35 -0.14
C GLY A 55 11.90 -6.68 0.25
N ASP A 56 13.06 -6.65 0.89
CA ASP A 56 13.63 -7.81 1.58
C ASP A 56 12.88 -8.11 2.90
N HIS A 57 13.12 -9.26 3.50
CA HIS A 57 12.43 -9.76 4.68
C HIS A 57 12.59 -8.83 5.88
N GLU A 58 13.79 -8.27 6.08
CA GLU A 58 14.07 -7.36 7.20
C GLU A 58 13.43 -5.98 6.95
N GLU A 59 13.52 -5.46 5.73
CA GLU A 59 12.88 -4.20 5.33
C GLU A 59 11.36 -4.28 5.47
N THR A 60 10.74 -5.30 4.87
CA THR A 60 9.28 -5.54 4.92
C THR A 60 8.81 -5.71 6.35
N LYS A 61 9.51 -6.50 7.18
CA LYS A 61 9.18 -6.70 8.60
C LYS A 61 9.27 -5.42 9.40
N ARG A 62 10.32 -4.62 9.20
CA ARG A 62 10.51 -3.34 9.88
C ARG A 62 9.43 -2.34 9.49
N ASN A 63 9.10 -2.27 8.20
CA ASN A 63 8.04 -1.40 7.68
C ASN A 63 6.67 -1.81 8.23
N LEU A 64 6.36 -3.11 8.18
CA LEU A 64 5.16 -3.68 8.76
C LEU A 64 5.02 -3.31 10.23
N SER A 65 6.04 -3.60 11.04
CA SER A 65 5.97 -3.41 12.49
C SER A 65 5.87 -1.94 12.93
N ARG A 66 6.38 -0.97 12.16
CA ARG A 66 6.48 0.43 12.60
C ARG A 66 5.46 1.37 11.96
N GLN A 67 5.25 1.23 10.65
CA GLN A 67 4.43 2.15 9.87
C GLN A 67 3.09 1.49 9.54
N LEU A 68 3.13 0.32 8.90
CA LEU A 68 1.94 -0.29 8.31
C LEU A 68 0.99 -0.87 9.35
N SER A 69 1.49 -1.36 10.49
CA SER A 69 0.64 -1.76 11.62
C SER A 69 -0.25 -0.62 12.13
N HIS A 70 0.23 0.62 12.12
CA HIS A 70 -0.60 1.78 12.49
C HIS A 70 -1.69 2.02 11.46
N TYR A 71 -1.38 1.91 10.16
CA TYR A 71 -2.37 2.07 9.11
C TYR A 71 -3.43 0.97 9.17
N LEU A 72 -3.03 -0.26 9.48
CA LEU A 72 -3.95 -1.37 9.69
C LEU A 72 -4.95 -1.10 10.82
N GLN A 73 -4.50 -0.48 11.91
CA GLN A 73 -5.37 -0.14 13.04
C GLN A 73 -6.26 1.09 12.78
N LEU A 74 -5.76 2.07 12.02
CA LEU A 74 -6.46 3.33 11.77
C LEU A 74 -7.45 3.24 10.60
N PHE A 75 -7.02 2.60 9.52
CA PHE A 75 -7.73 2.56 8.24
C PHE A 75 -8.17 1.16 7.85
N GLY A 76 -7.69 0.10 8.52
CA GLY A 76 -8.00 -1.27 8.18
C GLY A 76 -7.03 -1.87 7.16
N PRO A 77 -7.41 -2.97 6.49
CA PRO A 77 -6.56 -3.68 5.53
C PRO A 77 -5.99 -2.75 4.45
N GLY A 78 -4.79 -3.03 3.97
CA GLY A 78 -4.13 -2.20 2.97
C GLY A 78 -3.10 -2.93 2.14
N MET A 79 -2.47 -2.20 1.24
CA MET A 79 -1.49 -2.71 0.30
C MET A 79 -0.22 -1.88 0.32
N VAL A 80 0.94 -2.53 0.25
CA VAL A 80 2.23 -1.89 0.02
C VAL A 80 2.82 -2.40 -1.28
N VAL A 81 3.21 -1.49 -2.17
CA VAL A 81 3.77 -1.78 -3.48
C VAL A 81 5.26 -1.49 -3.47
N TYR A 82 6.09 -2.52 -3.60
CA TYR A 82 7.54 -2.38 -3.76
C TYR A 82 7.90 -2.29 -5.23
N TRP A 83 8.40 -1.13 -5.65
CA TRP A 83 8.67 -0.82 -7.06
C TRP A 83 9.83 -1.62 -7.65
N TYR A 84 10.89 -1.85 -6.85
CA TYR A 84 12.06 -2.60 -7.30
C TYR A 84 11.90 -4.12 -7.14
N GLY A 85 10.77 -4.58 -6.60
CA GLY A 85 10.49 -5.98 -6.33
C GLY A 85 10.58 -6.34 -4.85
N VAL A 86 10.28 -7.60 -4.55
CA VAL A 86 10.39 -8.20 -3.22
C VAL A 86 11.11 -9.53 -3.32
N GLU A 87 11.71 -9.99 -2.23
CA GLU A 87 12.27 -11.34 -2.19
C GLU A 87 11.18 -12.42 -2.28
N GLU A 88 11.56 -13.69 -2.47
CA GLU A 88 10.59 -14.79 -2.62
C GLU A 88 9.66 -14.96 -1.40
N ASN A 89 10.13 -14.61 -0.19
CA ASN A 89 9.36 -14.75 1.05
C ASN A 89 9.44 -13.48 1.92
N PRO A 90 8.83 -12.37 1.46
CA PRO A 90 8.83 -11.14 2.22
C PRO A 90 8.05 -11.34 3.51
N ALA A 91 8.35 -10.55 4.55
CA ALA A 91 7.51 -10.56 5.72
C ALA A 91 6.12 -10.05 5.31
N THR A 92 5.08 -10.81 5.67
CA THR A 92 3.68 -10.46 5.43
C THR A 92 2.94 -10.31 6.75
N HIS A 93 1.85 -9.55 6.74
CA HIS A 93 0.99 -9.39 7.91
C HIS A 93 -0.46 -9.57 7.49
N LYS A 94 -1.28 -10.16 8.38
CA LYS A 94 -2.69 -10.41 8.09
C LYS A 94 -3.41 -9.07 7.86
N GLY A 95 -3.90 -8.85 6.65
CA GLY A 95 -4.55 -7.59 6.24
C GLY A 95 -3.61 -6.59 5.57
N ILE A 96 -2.33 -6.90 5.38
CA ILE A 96 -1.41 -6.09 4.58
C ILE A 96 -0.88 -6.93 3.43
N VAL A 97 -1.25 -6.55 2.21
CA VAL A 97 -0.77 -7.20 0.98
C VAL A 97 0.54 -6.57 0.57
N VAL A 98 1.57 -7.39 0.42
CA VAL A 98 2.85 -6.99 -0.17
C VAL A 98 2.78 -7.28 -1.67
N ALA A 99 2.79 -6.23 -2.47
CA ALA A 99 2.64 -6.28 -3.92
C ALA A 99 3.90 -5.72 -4.61
N THR A 100 4.09 -6.10 -5.86
CA THR A 100 5.11 -5.56 -6.76
C THR A 100 4.45 -4.80 -7.90
N ARG A 101 5.24 -4.18 -8.78
CA ARG A 101 4.71 -3.51 -9.97
C ARG A 101 3.79 -4.40 -10.81
N ASP A 102 4.16 -5.67 -10.98
CA ASP A 102 3.42 -6.65 -11.78
C ASP A 102 1.99 -6.87 -11.26
N TYR A 103 1.78 -6.72 -9.95
CA TYR A 103 0.45 -6.81 -9.33
C TYR A 103 -0.51 -5.69 -9.77
N LEU A 104 0.00 -4.58 -10.30
CA LEU A 104 -0.82 -3.46 -10.77
C LEU A 104 -1.24 -3.60 -12.25
N GLU A 105 -0.77 -4.61 -12.98
CA GLU A 105 -1.04 -4.78 -14.41
C GLU A 105 -2.45 -5.34 -14.72
#